data_AF-A0A673URN9-F1
#
_entry.id   AF-A0A673URN9-F1
#
_cell.length_a   1.000
_cell.length_b   1.000
_cell.length_c   1.000
_cell.angle_alpha   90.00
_cell.angle_beta   90.00
_cell.angle_gamma   90.00
#
_symmetry.space_group_name_H-M   'P 1'
#
loop_
_entity.id
_entity.type
_entity.pdbx_description
1 polymer ?
#
loop_
_entity_poly.entity_id
_entity_poly.type
_entity_poly.pdbx_seq_one_letter_code
_entity_poly.pdbx_strand_id
1 'polypeptide(L)' 'MALLAEHLLKPLPADKQIETGPFLEAVSHLPPFFDCLGSPVFTPIKADISGNITMRTRRLSRVEGIA' A
#
# COMPACT_ATOMS: atom_id res chain seq x y z
N MET A 1 6.35 6.22 12.07
CA MET A 1 6.81 6.77 10.78
C MET A 1 7.66 5.71 10.14
N ALA A 2 7.22 5.15 9.01
CA ALA A 2 8.08 4.27 8.21
C ALA A 2 8.96 5.16 7.33
N LEU A 3 10.27 4.89 7.25
CA LEU A 3 11.12 5.57 6.28
C LEU A 3 10.83 4.97 4.90
N LEU A 4 10.57 5.79 3.89
CA LEU A 4 10.27 5.30 2.53
C LEU A 4 11.40 4.41 1.95
N ALA A 5 12.64 4.67 2.38
CA ALA A 5 13.81 3.88 2.00
C ALA A 5 13.87 2.48 2.66
N GLU A 6 13.09 2.22 3.71
CA GLU A 6 12.99 0.91 4.36
C GLU A 6 11.98 -0.02 3.67
N HIS A 7 11.04 0.55 2.89
CA HIS A 7 9.96 -0.17 2.22
C HIS A 7 9.99 0.07 0.71
N LEU A 8 11.14 -0.22 0.09
CA LEU A 8 11.30 -0.09 -1.36
C LEU A 8 10.43 -1.12 -2.11
N LEU A 9 9.81 -0.67 -3.20
CA LEU A 9 9.14 -1.59 -4.11
C LEU A 9 10.16 -2.50 -4.79
N LYS A 10 9.75 -3.73 -5.09
CA LYS A 10 10.56 -4.66 -5.89
C LYS A 10 10.85 -4.05 -7.29
N PRO A 11 12.05 -4.28 -7.86
CA PRO A 11 12.34 -3.88 -9.24
C PRO A 11 11.44 -4.66 -10.20
N LEU A 12 11.17 -4.05 -11.36
CA LEU A 12 10.29 -4.64 -12.36
C LEU A 12 10.99 -5.82 -13.07
N PRO A 13 10.38 -7.02 -13.11
CA PRO A 13 10.89 -8.14 -13.89
C PRO A 13 10.73 -7.92 -15.40
N ALA A 14 11.37 -8.77 -16.22
CA ALA A 14 11.36 -8.65 -17.68
C ALA A 14 9.96 -8.77 -18.31
N ASP A 15 9.09 -9.57 -17.70
CA ASP A 15 7.68 -9.76 -18.10
C ASP A 15 6.76 -8.61 -17.63
N LYS A 16 7.31 -7.67 -16.86
CA LYS A 16 6.63 -6.50 -16.29
C LYS A 16 5.48 -6.83 -15.34
N GLN A 17 5.40 -8.06 -14.84
CA GLN A 17 4.41 -8.43 -13.84
C GLN A 17 4.79 -7.87 -12.46
N ILE A 18 3.79 -7.54 -11.65
CA ILE A 18 3.97 -7.05 -10.29
C ILE A 18 3.30 -8.03 -9.34
N GLU A 19 4.07 -8.57 -8.41
CA GLU A 19 3.53 -9.45 -7.38
C GLU A 19 2.62 -8.66 -6.43
N THR A 20 1.33 -9.00 -6.42
CA THR A 20 0.29 -8.27 -5.67
C THR A 20 0.60 -8.18 -4.16
N GLY A 21 1.04 -9.27 -3.54
CA GLY A 21 1.32 -9.30 -2.09
C GLY A 21 2.42 -8.32 -1.67
N PRO A 22 3.67 -8.47 -2.16
CA PRO A 22 4.75 -7.54 -1.86
C PRO A 22 4.46 -6.09 -2.27
N PHE A 23 3.72 -5.88 -3.37
CA PHE A 23 3.29 -4.54 -3.74
C PHE A 23 2.36 -3.92 -2.69
N LEU A 24 1.34 -4.66 -2.24
CA LEU A 24 0.39 -4.18 -1.23
C LEU A 24 1.03 -3.95 0.13
N GLU A 25 2.02 -4.77 0.51
CA GLU A 25 2.82 -4.58 1.72
C GLU A 25 3.60 -3.26 1.65
N ALA A 26 4.41 -3.04 0.61
CA ALA A 26 5.22 -1.83 0.48
C ALA A 26 4.35 -0.54 0.45
N VAL A 27 3.26 -0.53 -0.32
CA VAL A 27 2.40 0.66 -0.43
C VAL A 27 1.55 0.90 0.82
N SER A 28 1.39 -0.08 1.72
CA SER A 28 0.69 0.10 3.01
C SER A 28 1.41 1.09 3.94
N HIS A 29 2.69 1.35 3.68
CA HIS A 29 3.52 2.32 4.42
C HIS A 29 3.39 3.75 3.90
N LEU A 30 2.70 3.98 2.76
CA LEU A 30 2.51 5.31 2.17
C LEU A 30 1.43 6.17 2.85
N PRO A 31 0.23 5.67 3.22
CA PRO A 31 -0.81 6.52 3.79
C PRO A 31 -0.40 7.37 5.02
N PRO A 32 0.46 6.90 5.94
CA PRO A 32 0.99 7.73 7.03
C PRO A 32 1.76 8.98 6.59
N PHE A 33 2.28 9.02 5.37
CA PHE A 33 2.96 10.22 4.81
C PHE A 33 2.06 11.46 4.81
N PHE A 34 0.76 11.28 4.58
CA PHE A 34 -0.19 12.40 4.53
C PHE A 34 -0.39 13.07 5.90
N ASP A 35 -0.11 12.36 7.01
CA ASP A 35 -0.12 12.97 8.34
C ASP A 35 1.04 13.97 8.52
N CYS A 36 2.15 13.79 7.77
CA CYS A 36 3.32 14.67 7.82
C CYS A 36 3.11 16.00 7.11
N LEU A 37 2.06 16.13 6.30
CA LEU A 37 1.73 17.38 5.59
C LEU A 37 1.10 18.43 6.51
N GLY A 38 0.82 18.08 7.78
CA GLY A 38 0.46 19.04 8.82
C GLY A 38 -0.92 19.68 8.66
N SER A 39 -1.81 19.11 7.83
CA SER A 39 -3.14 19.66 7.59
C SER A 39 -4.22 18.57 7.54
N PRO A 40 -5.37 18.75 8.24
CA PRO A 40 -6.47 17.80 8.22
C PRO A 40 -7.15 17.69 6.83
N VAL A 41 -6.86 18.61 5.91
CA VAL A 41 -7.37 18.54 4.52
C VAL A 41 -6.89 17.30 3.78
N PHE A 42 -5.80 16.67 4.23
CA PHE A 42 -5.26 15.45 3.64
C PHE A 42 -5.86 14.16 4.23
N THR A 43 -6.66 14.26 5.30
CA THR A 43 -7.29 13.09 5.94
C THR A 43 -8.20 12.30 4.98
N PRO A 44 -9.06 12.92 4.15
CA PRO A 44 -9.86 12.18 3.17
C PRO A 44 -9.02 11.42 2.15
N ILE A 45 -7.88 11.98 1.73
CA ILE A 45 -6.96 11.35 0.77
C ILE A 45 -6.31 10.11 1.39
N LYS A 46 -5.81 10.24 2.62
CA LYS A 46 -5.27 9.10 3.38
C LYS A 46 -6.30 7.98 3.53
N ALA A 47 -7.55 8.33 3.86
CA ALA A 47 -8.63 7.37 4.07
C ALA A 47 -8.97 6.60 2.78
N ASP A 48 -9.07 7.29 1.64
CA ASP A 48 -9.34 6.67 0.33
C ASP A 48 -8.24 5.68 -0.07
N ILE A 49 -6.97 6.10 0.00
CA ILE A 49 -5.83 5.25 -0.35
C ILE A 49 -5.76 4.03 0.58
N SER A 50 -5.92 4.22 1.89
CA SER A 50 -5.95 3.12 2.88
C SER A 50 -7.08 2.14 2.60
N GLY A 51 -8.27 2.65 2.23
CA GLY A 51 -9.42 1.84 1.86
C GLY A 51 -9.16 0.98 0.62
N ASN A 52 -8.54 1.56 -0.40
CA ASN A 52 -8.15 0.88 -1.63
C ASN A 52 -7.13 -0.25 -1.39
N ILE A 53 -6.14 -0.04 -0.53
CA ILE A 53 -5.16 -1.07 -0.13
C ILE A 53 -5.88 -2.19 0.62
N THR A 54 -6.68 -1.86 1.65
CA THR A 54 -7.45 -2.82 2.44
C THR A 54 -8.35 -3.70 1.57
N MET A 55 -9.05 -3.09 0.61
CA MET A 55 -9.94 -3.82 -0.31
C MET A 55 -9.17 -4.83 -1.17
N ARG A 56 -7.99 -4.45 -1.70
CA ARG A 56 -7.16 -5.35 -2.50
C ARG A 56 -6.53 -6.45 -1.65
N THR A 57 -6.05 -6.14 -0.44
CA THR A 57 -5.51 -7.16 0.48
C THR A 57 -6.56 -8.20 0.83
N ARG A 58 -7.81 -7.77 1.14
CA ARG A 58 -8.92 -8.70 1.40
C ARG A 58 -9.24 -9.60 0.20
N ARG A 59 -9.19 -9.06 -1.02
CA ARG A 59 -9.40 -9.86 -2.23
C ARG A 59 -8.28 -10.87 -2.44
N LEU A 60 -7.03 -10.48 -2.19
CA LEU A 60 -5.87 -11.37 -2.28
C LEU A 60 -6.00 -12.54 -1.28
N SER A 61 -6.27 -12.27 0.00
CA SER A 61 -6.43 -13.32 1.02
C SER A 61 -7.56 -14.30 0.69
N ARG A 62 -8.65 -13.82 0.06
CA ARG A 62 -9.75 -14.67 -0.40
C ARG A 62 -9.32 -15.60 -1.54
N VAL A 63 -8.49 -15.13 -2.46
CA VAL A 63 -7.96 -15.94 -3.57
C VAL A 63 -6.93 -16.96 -3.09
N GLU A 64 -6.11 -16.59 -2.11
CA GLU A 64 -5.07 -17.46 -1.54
C GLU A 64 -5.61 -18.48 -0.52
N GLY A 65 -6.91 -18.42 -0.17
CA GLY A 65 -7.53 -19.36 0.77
C GLY A 65 -7.10 -19.19 2.22
N ILE A 66 -6.57 -18.01 2.59
CA ILE A 66 -6.05 -17.69 3.93
C ILE A 66 -7.11 -16.97 4.78
N ALA A 67 -8.40 -17.15 4.44
CA ALA A 67 -9.53 -16.47 5.06
C ALA A 67 -10.08 -17.23 6.28
#